data_AF-A0A2G6K8F5-F1
#
_entry.id   AF-A0A2G6K8F5-F1
#
_cell.length_a   1.000
_cell.length_b   1.000
_cell.length_c   1.000
_cell.angle_alpha   90.00
_cell.angle_beta   90.00
_cell.angle_gamma   90.00
#
_symmetry.space_group_name_H-M   'P 1'
#
loop_
_entity.id
_entity.type
_entity.pdbx_description
1 polymer ?
#
loop_
_entity_poly.entity_id
_entity_poly.type
_entity_poly.pdbx_seq_one_letter_code
_entity_poly.pdbx_strand_id
1 'polypeptide(L)'
;MKKRLVALSAAALFALSACGGGGASGDQGKVADKLIESAAEEGFKLDESCVNDVASKLSDEDAAKILEADDIEAAELSAEAEKLSLELVTCADVDALVDQMVAELGPDAADMIDTDCLKKAFKELDTSSGDPQAAMANAAMQCVSLGG
;
A
#
# COMPACT_ATOMS: atom_id res chain seq x y z
N MET A 1 -50.01 -15.69 -39.23
CA MET A 1 -49.99 -15.09 -37.88
C MET A 1 -48.54 -15.05 -37.37
N LYS A 2 -48.11 -13.88 -36.85
CA LYS A 2 -46.93 -13.61 -35.96
C LYS A 2 -45.52 -13.91 -36.54
N LYS A 3 -44.80 -12.90 -37.05
CA LYS A 3 -43.87 -11.92 -36.40
C LYS A 3 -42.51 -12.57 -36.00
N ARG A 4 -41.43 -12.29 -36.74
CA ARG A 4 -40.24 -11.43 -36.40
C ARG A 4 -39.38 -12.00 -35.25
N LEU A 5 -38.17 -12.50 -35.52
CA LEU A 5 -36.85 -11.81 -35.57
C LEU A 5 -36.25 -11.47 -34.18
N VAL A 6 -34.93 -11.67 -34.09
CA VAL A 6 -33.92 -11.00 -33.25
C VAL A 6 -33.33 -11.80 -32.07
N ALA A 7 -32.01 -11.97 -32.19
CA ALA A 7 -31.04 -12.43 -31.20
C ALA A 7 -31.03 -11.55 -29.93
N LEU A 8 -30.76 -12.16 -28.78
CA LEU A 8 -30.47 -11.43 -27.55
C LEU A 8 -29.17 -11.94 -26.96
N SER A 9 -28.11 -11.20 -27.30
CA SER A 9 -26.89 -11.05 -26.53
C SER A 9 -27.23 -10.36 -25.20
N ALA A 10 -26.74 -10.90 -24.08
CA ALA A 10 -26.54 -10.19 -22.82
C ALA A 10 -25.41 -10.94 -22.10
N ALA A 11 -24.13 -10.61 -22.35
CA ALA A 11 -23.44 -9.53 -21.64
C ALA A 11 -23.83 -9.56 -20.15
N ALA A 12 -23.21 -10.49 -19.42
CA ALA A 12 -23.17 -10.46 -17.97
C ALA A 12 -22.44 -9.18 -17.57
N LEU A 13 -23.23 -8.14 -17.30
CA LEU A 13 -22.83 -6.96 -16.58
C LEU A 13 -22.41 -7.43 -15.18
N PHE A 14 -21.10 -7.58 -14.95
CA PHE A 14 -20.57 -7.52 -13.61
C PHE A 14 -20.80 -6.09 -13.13
N ALA A 15 -21.88 -5.95 -12.36
CA ALA A 15 -22.10 -4.82 -11.49
C ALA A 15 -21.01 -4.86 -10.40
N LEU A 16 -19.84 -4.29 -10.69
CA LEU A 16 -18.99 -3.73 -9.66
C LEU A 16 -19.77 -2.55 -9.09
N SER A 17 -20.45 -2.84 -7.98
CA SER A 17 -21.09 -1.87 -7.13
C SER A 17 -20.10 -0.76 -6.83
N ALA A 18 -20.42 0.41 -7.37
CA ALA A 18 -19.94 1.69 -6.94
C ALA A 18 -19.84 1.76 -5.40
N CYS A 19 -18.62 1.64 -4.87
CA CYS A 19 -18.28 2.24 -3.60
C CYS A 19 -17.89 3.69 -3.92
N GLY A 20 -18.90 4.55 -3.98
CA GLY A 20 -18.69 5.98 -4.08
C GLY A 20 -18.24 6.50 -2.72
N GLY A 21 -16.95 6.81 -2.61
CA GLY A 21 -16.36 7.37 -1.40
C GLY A 21 -15.18 8.27 -1.75
N GLY A 22 -15.45 9.47 -2.27
CA GLY A 22 -14.60 10.65 -2.07
C GLY A 22 -13.09 10.61 -2.40
N GLY A 23 -12.59 9.69 -3.21
CA GLY A 23 -11.18 9.66 -3.65
C GLY A 23 -10.90 10.53 -4.88
N ALA A 24 -9.62 10.90 -5.07
CA ALA A 24 -9.14 11.74 -6.17
C ALA A 24 -9.77 11.37 -7.55
N SER A 25 -10.20 12.35 -8.34
CA SER A 25 -10.83 12.08 -9.64
C SER A 25 -9.79 11.59 -10.66
N GLY A 26 -9.83 10.31 -11.04
CA GLY A 26 -8.94 9.74 -12.06
C GLY A 26 -8.56 8.29 -11.79
N ASP A 27 -7.57 7.78 -12.53
CA ASP A 27 -7.03 6.44 -12.30
C ASP A 27 -6.17 6.39 -11.04
N GLN A 28 -5.50 7.49 -10.67
CA GLN A 28 -4.77 7.64 -9.41
C GLN A 28 -5.67 7.45 -8.18
N GLY A 29 -6.90 7.96 -8.20
CA GLY A 29 -7.84 7.75 -7.10
C GLY A 29 -8.24 6.28 -6.97
N LYS A 30 -8.45 5.59 -8.09
CA LYS A 30 -8.70 4.14 -8.07
C LYS A 30 -7.50 3.35 -7.57
N VAL A 31 -6.28 3.80 -7.88
CA VAL A 31 -5.05 3.20 -7.34
C VAL A 31 -5.01 3.39 -5.81
N ALA A 32 -5.31 4.59 -5.32
CA ALA A 32 -5.40 4.86 -3.89
C ALA A 32 -6.43 3.94 -3.21
N ASP A 33 -7.62 3.83 -3.79
CA ASP A 33 -8.69 2.95 -3.29
C ASP A 33 -8.24 1.48 -3.26
N LYS A 34 -7.63 0.99 -4.34
CA LYS A 34 -7.11 -0.38 -4.44
C LYS A 34 -6.03 -0.66 -3.40
N LEU A 35 -5.12 0.27 -3.18
CA LEU A 35 -4.05 0.14 -2.16
C LEU A 35 -4.62 0.07 -0.74
N ILE A 36 -5.60 0.93 -0.43
CA ILE A 36 -6.27 0.91 0.88
C ILE A 36 -7.03 -0.39 1.10
N GLU A 37 -7.73 -0.87 0.06
CA GLU A 37 -8.47 -2.14 0.11
C GLU A 37 -7.52 -3.32 0.33
N SER A 38 -6.45 -3.45 -0.48
CA SER A 38 -5.46 -4.51 -0.33
C SER A 38 -4.78 -4.50 1.04
N ALA A 39 -4.39 -3.32 1.54
CA ALA A 39 -3.81 -3.21 2.88
C ALA A 39 -4.79 -3.66 3.98
N ALA A 40 -6.08 -3.32 3.84
CA ALA A 40 -7.11 -3.74 4.79
C ALA A 40 -7.35 -5.26 4.78
N GLU A 41 -7.24 -5.91 3.61
CA GLU A 41 -7.29 -7.38 3.50
C GLU A 41 -6.13 -8.06 4.25
N GLU A 42 -4.97 -7.41 4.29
CA GLU A 42 -3.78 -7.86 5.04
C GLU A 42 -3.79 -7.43 6.53
N GLY A 43 -4.84 -6.74 6.96
CA GLY A 43 -4.99 -6.28 8.35
C GLY A 43 -4.27 -4.96 8.68
N PHE A 44 -3.70 -4.30 7.68
CA PHE A 44 -3.11 -2.99 7.81
C PHE A 44 -4.14 -1.88 7.62
N LYS A 45 -3.90 -0.75 8.27
CA LYS A 45 -4.68 0.47 8.07
C LYS A 45 -3.78 1.55 7.49
N LEU A 46 -4.11 2.01 6.29
CA LEU A 46 -3.47 3.15 5.67
C LEU A 46 -4.25 4.43 5.94
N ASP A 47 -3.53 5.54 6.08
CA ASP A 47 -4.11 6.88 6.09
C ASP A 47 -4.56 7.26 4.67
N GLU A 48 -5.88 7.35 4.47
CA GLU A 48 -6.48 7.63 3.17
C GLU A 48 -5.98 8.95 2.56
N SER A 49 -5.74 9.97 3.39
CA SER A 49 -5.27 11.26 2.90
C SER A 49 -3.82 11.21 2.42
N CYS A 50 -2.98 10.47 3.14
CA CYS A 50 -1.60 10.19 2.75
C CYS A 50 -1.55 9.36 1.46
N VAL A 51 -2.32 8.28 1.39
CA VAL A 51 -2.34 7.43 0.19
C VAL A 51 -2.82 8.21 -1.03
N ASN A 52 -3.85 9.05 -0.90
CA ASN A 52 -4.29 9.91 -1.99
C ASN A 52 -3.21 10.92 -2.42
N ASP A 53 -2.45 11.51 -1.49
CA ASP A 53 -1.34 12.41 -1.82
C ASP A 53 -0.25 11.68 -2.61
N VAL A 54 0.15 10.49 -2.14
CA VAL A 54 1.18 9.69 -2.82
C VAL A 54 0.70 9.20 -4.18
N ALA A 55 -0.53 8.68 -4.28
CA ALA A 55 -1.11 8.22 -5.54
C ALA A 55 -1.27 9.36 -6.56
N SER A 56 -1.53 10.60 -6.10
CA SER A 56 -1.62 11.76 -6.98
C SER A 56 -0.31 12.10 -7.70
N LYS A 57 0.83 11.60 -7.20
CA LYS A 57 2.16 11.76 -7.81
C LYS A 57 2.43 10.73 -8.90
N LEU A 58 1.61 9.70 -9.04
CA LEU A 58 1.76 8.67 -10.08
C LEU A 58 1.45 9.24 -11.46
N SER A 59 2.24 8.80 -12.44
CA SER A 59 1.91 9.03 -13.83
C SER A 59 0.65 8.25 -14.22
N ASP A 60 -0.09 8.74 -15.22
CA ASP A 60 -1.27 8.04 -15.74
C ASP A 60 -0.91 6.62 -16.24
N GLU A 61 0.31 6.44 -16.79
CA GLU A 61 0.81 5.15 -17.27
C GLU A 61 1.04 4.17 -16.11
N ASP A 62 1.72 4.59 -15.04
CA ASP A 62 1.95 3.73 -13.88
C ASP A 62 0.64 3.42 -13.16
N ALA A 63 -0.27 4.41 -13.05
CA ALA A 63 -1.58 4.19 -12.48
C ALA A 63 -2.38 3.13 -13.26
N ALA A 64 -2.36 3.17 -14.59
CA ALA A 64 -2.99 2.16 -15.43
C ALA A 64 -2.38 0.77 -15.21
N LYS A 65 -1.04 0.65 -15.15
CA LYS A 65 -0.36 -0.63 -14.90
C LYS A 65 -0.74 -1.23 -13.54
N ILE A 66 -0.79 -0.41 -12.49
CA ILE A 66 -1.19 -0.87 -11.15
C ILE A 66 -2.64 -1.36 -11.15
N LEU A 67 -3.54 -0.69 -11.87
CA LEU A 67 -4.94 -1.09 -11.96
C LEU A 67 -5.14 -2.37 -12.76
N GLU A 68 -4.38 -2.55 -13.85
CA GLU A 68 -4.44 -3.72 -14.71
C GLU A 68 -3.75 -4.96 -14.12
N ALA A 69 -2.82 -4.76 -13.18
CA ALA A 69 -2.13 -5.86 -12.52
C ALA A 69 -3.03 -6.58 -11.50
N ASP A 70 -3.07 -7.90 -11.57
CA ASP A 70 -3.73 -8.73 -10.54
C ASP A 70 -2.98 -8.64 -9.20
N ASP A 71 -1.67 -8.40 -9.25
CA ASP A 71 -0.79 -8.20 -8.10
C ASP A 71 0.06 -6.95 -8.33
N ILE A 72 0.03 -6.01 -7.38
CA ILE A 72 0.75 -4.73 -7.48
C ILE A 72 2.26 -4.95 -7.52
N GLU A 73 2.77 -5.99 -6.85
CA GLU A 73 4.19 -6.34 -6.87
C GLU A 73 4.65 -6.91 -8.22
N ALA A 74 3.70 -7.40 -9.03
CA ALA A 74 3.96 -7.90 -10.37
C ALA A 74 3.89 -6.80 -11.46
N ALA A 75 3.44 -5.59 -11.11
CA ALA A 75 3.36 -4.48 -12.07
C ALA A 75 4.78 -3.98 -12.41
N GLU A 76 5.10 -3.88 -13.69
CA GLU A 76 6.37 -3.28 -14.15
C GLU A 76 6.29 -1.74 -14.05
N LEU A 77 6.56 -1.23 -12.85
CA LEU A 77 6.48 0.19 -12.50
C LEU A 77 7.72 0.98 -12.95
N SER A 78 7.54 2.28 -13.16
CA SER A 78 8.65 3.22 -13.32
C SER A 78 9.48 3.34 -12.03
N ALA A 79 10.73 3.82 -12.16
CA ALA A 79 11.59 4.09 -11.00
C ALA A 79 11.00 5.18 -10.08
N GLU A 80 10.20 6.09 -10.64
CA GLU A 80 9.44 7.08 -9.90
C GLU A 80 8.34 6.41 -9.06
N ALA A 81 7.58 5.48 -9.63
CA ALA A 81 6.55 4.74 -8.92
C ALA A 81 7.14 3.80 -7.84
N GLU A 82 8.32 3.22 -8.07
CA GLU A 82 9.06 2.48 -7.03
C GLU A 82 9.47 3.35 -5.84
N LYS A 83 9.77 4.65 -6.05
CA LYS A 83 10.00 5.56 -4.92
C LYS A 83 8.73 5.88 -4.17
N LEU A 84 7.61 6.00 -4.88
CA LEU A 84 6.30 6.25 -4.27
C LEU A 84 5.82 5.06 -3.43
N SER A 85 6.19 3.81 -3.78
CA SER A 85 5.86 2.65 -2.96
C SER A 85 6.50 2.71 -1.56
N LEU A 86 7.70 3.28 -1.45
CA LEU A 86 8.36 3.51 -0.17
C LEU A 86 7.70 4.65 0.62
N GLU A 87 7.18 5.66 -0.08
CA GLU A 87 6.38 6.72 0.55
C GLU A 87 5.02 6.16 1.05
N LEU A 88 4.41 5.21 0.34
CA LEU A 88 3.18 4.53 0.78
C LEU A 88 3.34 3.78 2.11
N VAL A 89 4.51 3.21 2.40
CA VAL A 89 4.78 2.57 3.70
C VAL A 89 4.63 3.57 4.85
N THR A 90 4.96 4.85 4.63
CA THR A 90 4.79 5.90 5.64
C THR A 90 3.32 6.28 5.87
N CYS A 91 2.43 5.93 4.93
CA CYS A 91 0.99 6.09 5.08
C CYS A 91 0.37 5.00 5.96
N ALA A 92 1.08 3.90 6.25
CA ALA A 92 0.61 2.89 7.18
C ALA A 92 0.69 3.41 8.63
N ASP A 93 -0.18 2.88 9.49
CA ASP A 93 -0.02 3.04 10.93
C ASP A 93 1.25 2.32 11.39
N VAL A 94 2.35 3.07 11.45
CA VAL A 94 3.68 2.58 11.85
C VAL A 94 3.64 1.85 13.20
N ASP A 95 2.77 2.28 14.12
CA ASP A 95 2.67 1.62 15.42
C ASP A 95 2.08 0.22 15.25
N ALA A 96 1.02 0.08 14.47
CA ALA A 96 0.41 -1.21 14.15
C ALA A 96 1.33 -2.12 13.31
N LEU A 97 2.03 -1.55 12.33
CA LEU A 97 3.00 -2.26 11.49
C LEU A 97 4.12 -2.87 12.33
N VAL A 98 4.72 -2.08 13.22
CA VAL A 98 5.78 -2.56 14.10
C VAL A 98 5.24 -3.60 15.09
N ASP A 99 4.06 -3.38 15.66
CA ASP A 99 3.45 -4.33 16.59
C ASP A 99 3.17 -5.69 15.92
N GLN A 100 2.73 -5.69 14.66
CA GLN A 100 2.53 -6.90 13.86
C GLN A 100 3.85 -7.59 13.54
N MET A 101 4.88 -6.85 13.10
CA MET A 101 6.21 -7.42 12.83
C MET A 101 6.79 -8.10 14.07
N VAL A 102 6.70 -7.47 15.23
CA VAL A 102 7.18 -8.04 16.50
C VAL A 102 6.35 -9.26 16.89
N ALA A 103 5.02 -9.23 16.69
CA ALA A 103 4.14 -10.36 16.96
C ALA A 103 4.47 -11.58 16.07
N GLU A 104 4.80 -11.37 14.80
CA GLU A 104 5.18 -12.44 13.87
C GLU A 104 6.54 -13.05 14.19
N LEU A 105 7.51 -12.23 14.61
CA LEU A 105 8.83 -12.70 15.04
C LEU A 105 8.77 -13.50 16.36
N GLY A 106 7.64 -13.43 17.07
CA GLY A 106 7.37 -14.19 18.28
C GLY A 106 7.83 -13.49 19.56
N PRO A 107 7.51 -14.07 20.73
CA PRO A 107 7.74 -13.44 22.03
C PRO A 107 9.23 -13.17 22.30
N ASP A 108 10.12 -14.02 21.78
CA ASP A 108 11.57 -13.87 21.95
C ASP A 108 12.12 -12.63 21.23
N ALA A 109 11.46 -12.18 20.14
CA ALA A 109 11.87 -10.99 19.41
C ALA A 109 11.42 -9.70 20.09
N ALA A 110 10.28 -9.72 20.77
CA ALA A 110 9.79 -8.58 21.56
C ALA A 110 10.77 -8.20 22.68
N ASP A 111 11.50 -9.19 23.22
CA ASP A 111 12.55 -8.96 24.24
C ASP A 111 13.88 -8.46 23.63
N MET A 112 14.11 -8.72 22.34
CA MET A 112 15.33 -8.32 21.62
C MET A 112 15.19 -7.00 20.85
N ILE A 113 13.96 -6.55 20.59
CA ILE A 113 13.67 -5.36 19.79
C ILE A 113 13.01 -4.32 20.70
N ASP A 114 13.66 -3.18 20.85
CA ASP A 114 13.04 -1.99 21.42
C ASP A 114 11.97 -1.49 20.44
N THR A 115 10.73 -1.92 20.70
CA THR A 115 9.57 -1.64 19.85
C THR A 115 9.27 -0.13 19.81
N ASP A 116 9.48 0.59 20.92
CA ASP A 116 9.27 2.04 20.97
C ASP A 116 10.35 2.78 20.15
N CYS A 117 11.60 2.31 20.21
CA CYS A 117 12.66 2.77 19.33
C CYS A 117 12.29 2.53 17.86
N LEU A 118 11.82 1.31 17.51
CA LEU A 118 11.50 0.96 16.12
C LEU A 118 10.38 1.84 15.58
N LYS A 119 9.30 2.02 16.35
CA LYS A 119 8.18 2.92 16.01
C LYS A 119 8.67 4.34 15.76
N LYS A 120 9.54 4.85 16.64
CA LYS A 120 10.10 6.19 16.49
C LYS A 120 11.00 6.30 15.26
N ALA A 121 11.86 5.31 15.02
CA ALA A 121 12.80 5.33 13.90
C ALA A 121 12.08 5.25 12.55
N PHE A 122 10.99 4.49 12.44
CA PHE A 122 10.16 4.44 11.25
C PHE A 122 9.38 5.75 11.02
N LYS A 123 8.88 6.41 12.08
CA LYS A 123 8.23 7.73 12.00
C LYS A 123 9.19 8.85 11.60
N GLU A 124 10.46 8.73 11.99
CA GLU A 124 11.52 9.70 11.66
C GLU A 124 12.30 9.32 10.39
N LEU A 125 11.87 8.26 9.69
CA LEU A 125 12.60 7.73 8.54
C LEU A 125 12.55 8.71 7.37
N ASP A 126 13.70 9.26 7.02
CA ASP A 126 13.83 10.12 5.85
C ASP A 126 14.07 9.29 4.59
N THR A 127 12.99 8.89 3.92
CA THR A 127 13.01 8.16 2.64
C THR A 127 13.56 8.99 1.47
N SER A 128 13.76 10.30 1.66
CA SER A 128 14.23 11.19 0.59
C SER A 128 15.75 11.22 0.44
N SER A 129 16.50 10.64 1.38
CA SER A 129 17.95 10.90 1.55
C SER A 129 18.91 9.84 0.98
N GLY A 130 18.43 8.78 0.33
CA GLY A 130 19.33 7.73 -0.19
C GLY A 130 18.62 6.41 -0.50
N ASP A 131 19.26 5.29 -0.13
CA ASP A 131 18.70 3.94 -0.20
C ASP A 131 17.76 3.69 1.01
N PRO A 132 16.43 3.66 0.79
CA PRO A 132 15.47 3.59 1.89
C PRO A 132 15.45 2.22 2.58
N GLN A 133 15.86 1.15 1.87
CA GLN A 133 16.04 -0.17 2.48
C GLN A 133 17.24 -0.16 3.43
N ALA A 134 18.34 0.47 3.04
CA ALA A 134 19.49 0.64 3.94
C ALA A 134 19.14 1.54 5.15
N ALA A 135 18.32 2.58 4.95
CA ALA A 135 17.86 3.44 6.03
C ALA A 135 16.98 2.67 7.03
N MET A 136 16.00 1.90 6.54
CA MET A 136 15.15 1.04 7.38
C MET A 136 15.97 -0.02 8.11
N ALA A 137 16.93 -0.67 7.43
CA ALA A 137 17.80 -1.65 8.06
C ALA A 137 18.68 -1.04 9.17
N ASN A 138 19.24 0.16 8.95
CA ASN A 138 20.03 0.87 9.95
C ASN A 138 19.18 1.33 11.14
N ALA A 139 17.97 1.83 10.89
CA ALA A 139 17.00 2.17 11.92
C ALA A 139 16.64 0.95 12.77
N ALA A 140 16.34 -0.18 12.13
CA ALA A 140 16.03 -1.42 12.82
C ALA A 140 17.20 -1.94 13.66
N MET A 141 18.42 -1.94 13.12
CA MET A 141 19.62 -2.37 13.85
C MET A 141 19.92 -1.52 15.08
N GLN A 142 19.61 -0.22 15.07
CA GLN A 142 19.77 0.65 16.25
C GLN A 142 18.77 0.34 17.37
N CYS A 143 17.64 -0.27 17.02
CA CYS A 143 16.59 -0.64 17.95
C CYS A 143 16.66 -2.10 18.40
N VAL A 144 17.62 -2.88 17.90
CA VAL A 144 17.93 -4.19 18.48
C VAL A 144 18.63 -3.97 19.82
N SER A 145 17.95 -4.34 20.90
CA SER A 145 18.53 -4.46 22.22
C SER A 145 19.46 -5.67 22.24
N LEU A 146 20.74 -5.45 21.95
CA LEU A 146 21.81 -6.39 22.31
C LEU A 146 22.01 -6.31 23.82
N GLY A 147 21.05 -6.84 24.59
CA GLY A 147 21.18 -6.97 26.03
C GLY A 147 22.44 -7.75 26.41
N GLY A 148 23.26 -7.16 27.28
CA GLY A 148 24.21 -7.89 28.12
C GLY A 148 23.54 -8.50 29.34
#